data_AF-A0A941R3V4-F1
#
_entry.id   AF-A0A941R3V4-F1
#
_cell.length_a   1.000
_cell.length_b   1.000
_cell.length_c   1.000
_cell.angle_alpha   90.00
_cell.angle_beta   90.00
_cell.angle_gamma   90.00
#
_symmetry.space_group_name_H-M   'P 1'
#
loop_
_entity.id
_entity.type
_entity.pdbx_description
1 polymer ?
#
loop_
_entity_poly.entity_id
_entity_poly.type
_entity_poly.pdbx_seq_one_letter_code
_entity_poly.pdbx_strand_id
1 'polypeptide(L)'
;MGPQSNYSTAQGESFSMVSRISGLVSAFLLLLSALPALAEVAGSMVIAGHGPEQHVIESLAHAFEKANPRAYIDVAWDDNSKPLEMLKAKQANIAVTGNPENGFRSVQIAWDGIAIMVHRSNFTKEVTKQEVAELFSGKYKFWADLGGPDTKILLLDRPRNENNRDAFEQLLGITGKIPDATKVIAKDEKVIKTVAGTLPPHSAVTYLSLGQALEAVASGVPVRLLPIDKVEPETPTVKDGRYPLRRPVLLLSNNEPDPLIEAFEQFALSDEGQKILSESYTPLPKTSSP
;
A
#
# COMPACT_ATOMS: atom_id res chain seq x y z
N MET A 1 23.09 37.19 109.28
CA MET A 1 23.37 35.74 109.18
C MET A 1 23.38 35.38 107.71
N GLY A 2 24.51 34.89 107.19
CA GLY A 2 24.70 34.50 105.78
C GLY A 2 23.94 33.21 105.41
N PRO A 3 24.25 32.51 104.29
CA PRO A 3 25.53 32.51 103.56
C PRO A 3 25.41 32.66 102.02
N GLN A 4 26.40 33.32 101.40
CA GLN A 4 27.48 32.76 100.56
C GLN A 4 27.19 32.59 99.07
N SER A 5 27.73 33.55 98.34
CA SER A 5 28.34 33.45 97.02
C SER A 5 29.43 32.38 96.95
N ASN A 6 29.46 31.59 95.87
CA ASN A 6 30.68 30.95 95.40
C ASN A 6 30.90 31.33 93.93
N TYR A 7 32.09 31.88 93.69
CA TYR A 7 32.70 32.17 92.40
C TYR A 7 33.20 30.89 91.73
N SER A 8 33.12 30.83 90.40
CA SER A 8 34.12 30.13 89.59
C SER A 8 34.31 30.84 88.24
N THR A 9 35.55 31.22 87.99
CA THR A 9 36.17 31.84 86.80
C THR A 9 36.19 30.87 85.60
N ALA A 10 35.80 31.33 84.39
CA ALA A 10 36.65 31.68 83.22
C ALA A 10 37.49 30.50 82.66
N GLN A 11 37.62 30.18 81.37
CA GLN A 11 37.56 30.88 80.08
C GLN A 11 37.28 29.87 78.94
N GLY A 12 36.90 30.35 77.74
CA GLY A 12 36.94 29.57 76.50
C GLY A 12 36.24 30.26 75.33
N GLU A 13 37.02 30.96 74.52
CA GLU A 13 36.62 31.77 73.36
C GLU A 13 36.07 30.94 72.17
N SER A 14 35.08 31.45 71.43
CA SER A 14 35.33 32.01 70.09
C SER A 14 34.03 32.28 69.31
N PHE A 15 34.07 33.36 68.55
CA PHE A 15 33.11 33.85 67.58
C PHE A 15 32.73 32.82 66.51
N SER A 16 31.45 32.77 66.13
CA SER A 16 31.06 32.89 64.71
C SER A 16 29.54 32.97 64.57
N MET A 17 29.10 34.15 64.15
CA MET A 17 27.76 34.52 63.76
C MET A 17 27.53 34.02 62.31
N VAL A 18 26.64 33.04 62.10
CA VAL A 18 25.99 32.85 60.80
C VAL A 18 24.49 32.66 60.98
N SER A 19 23.80 33.51 60.25
CA SER A 19 22.37 33.78 60.20
C SER A 19 21.50 32.57 59.82
N ARG A 20 20.39 32.44 60.57
CA ARG A 20 18.99 32.21 60.15
C ARG A 20 18.76 31.81 58.69
N ILE A 21 18.01 30.73 58.45
CA ILE A 21 16.83 30.72 57.56
C ILE A 21 15.78 29.74 58.13
N SER A 22 14.58 30.26 58.35
CA SER A 22 13.37 29.58 58.83
C SER A 22 12.83 28.56 57.81
N GLY A 23 12.44 27.38 58.30
CA GLY A 23 11.72 26.38 57.51
C GLY A 23 10.25 26.76 57.31
N LEU A 24 9.87 27.00 56.06
CA LEU A 24 8.48 27.08 55.61
C LEU A 24 8.20 25.83 54.77
N VAL A 25 7.54 24.83 55.36
CA VAL A 25 7.11 23.62 54.62
C VAL A 25 5.78 23.95 53.94
N SER A 26 5.85 24.39 52.68
CA SER A 26 4.67 24.46 51.81
C SER A 26 4.32 23.06 51.31
N ALA A 27 3.11 22.61 51.66
CA ALA A 27 2.49 21.43 51.09
C ALA A 27 2.20 21.67 49.60
N PHE A 28 3.05 21.13 48.72
CA PHE A 28 2.80 21.08 47.29
C PHE A 28 2.07 19.77 46.98
N LEU A 29 0.74 19.85 46.88
CA LEU A 29 -0.10 18.76 46.42
C LEU A 29 0.16 18.56 44.92
N LEU A 30 1.00 17.60 44.55
CA LEU A 30 1.17 17.16 43.16
C LEU A 30 -0.11 16.44 42.71
N LEU A 31 -1.05 17.18 42.14
CA LEU A 31 -2.06 16.62 41.24
C LEU A 31 -1.33 16.20 39.95
N LEU A 32 -0.80 14.98 39.97
CA LEU A 32 -0.30 14.31 38.77
C LEU A 32 -1.53 13.95 37.92
N SER A 33 -1.96 14.87 37.06
CA SER A 33 -2.88 14.54 35.99
C SER A 33 -2.21 13.45 35.14
N ALA A 34 -2.67 12.21 35.26
CA ALA A 34 -2.31 11.16 34.33
C ALA A 34 -2.81 11.57 32.95
N LEU A 35 -1.92 12.21 32.18
CA LEU A 35 -2.06 12.25 30.74
C LEU A 35 -2.19 10.78 30.30
N PRO A 36 -3.22 10.40 29.52
CA PRO A 36 -3.22 9.09 28.92
C PRO A 36 -1.88 8.95 28.20
N ALA A 37 -1.08 7.94 28.58
CA ALA A 37 0.12 7.62 27.84
C ALA A 37 -0.33 7.43 26.40
N LEU A 38 0.12 8.31 25.50
CA LEU A 38 -0.09 8.11 24.07
C LEU A 38 0.47 6.71 23.80
N ALA A 39 -0.38 5.76 23.38
CA ALA A 39 0.07 4.41 23.09
C ALA A 39 1.22 4.54 22.09
N GLU A 40 2.42 4.20 22.53
CA GLU A 40 3.62 4.61 21.83
C GLU A 40 3.84 3.62 20.69
N VAL A 41 3.75 4.08 19.44
CA VAL A 41 3.90 3.25 18.24
C VAL A 41 5.31 2.65 18.21
N ALA A 42 5.40 1.34 18.47
CA ALA A 42 6.65 0.60 18.54
C ALA A 42 6.43 -0.91 18.35
N GLY A 43 7.51 -1.62 18.04
CA GLY A 43 7.51 -3.06 17.84
C GLY A 43 7.94 -3.43 16.42
N SER A 44 7.68 -4.69 16.07
CA SER A 44 7.98 -5.21 14.74
C SER A 44 6.74 -5.85 14.14
N MET A 45 6.52 -5.64 12.85
CA MET A 45 5.46 -6.32 12.11
C MET A 45 5.93 -6.75 10.72
N VAL A 46 5.26 -7.76 10.18
CA VAL A 46 5.49 -8.26 8.82
C VAL A 46 4.30 -7.90 7.94
N ILE A 47 4.56 -7.25 6.82
CA ILE A 47 3.59 -7.03 5.75
C ILE A 47 3.91 -8.01 4.62
N ALA A 48 2.98 -8.92 4.32
CA ALA A 48 3.11 -9.88 3.24
C ALA A 48 2.33 -9.44 2.00
N GLY A 49 2.90 -9.64 0.83
CA GLY A 49 2.27 -9.29 -0.44
C GLY A 49 2.89 -10.03 -1.62
N HIS A 50 2.20 -9.98 -2.75
CA HIS A 50 2.72 -10.38 -4.06
C HIS A 50 2.17 -9.43 -5.12
N GLY A 51 2.84 -9.35 -6.27
CA GLY A 51 2.38 -8.53 -7.39
C GLY A 51 2.83 -7.06 -7.32
N PRO A 52 2.18 -6.18 -8.11
CA PRO A 52 2.70 -4.86 -8.45
C PRO A 52 2.72 -3.85 -7.29
N GLU A 53 2.10 -4.17 -6.15
CA GLU A 53 2.01 -3.28 -4.99
C GLU A 53 3.33 -3.19 -4.20
N GLN A 54 4.35 -4.01 -4.52
CA GLN A 54 5.60 -4.10 -3.75
C GLN A 54 6.22 -2.72 -3.48
N HIS A 55 6.51 -1.98 -4.54
CA HIS A 55 7.25 -0.73 -4.44
C HIS A 55 6.50 0.31 -3.60
N VAL A 56 5.18 0.42 -3.76
CA VAL A 56 4.39 1.39 -3.00
C VAL A 56 4.29 1.02 -1.52
N ILE A 57 4.23 -0.28 -1.21
CA ILE A 57 4.19 -0.74 0.19
C ILE A 57 5.55 -0.57 0.87
N GLU A 58 6.66 -0.83 0.17
CA GLU A 58 8.00 -0.53 0.66
C GLU A 58 8.17 0.97 0.95
N SER A 59 7.69 1.84 0.05
CA SER A 59 7.71 3.29 0.25
C SER A 59 6.86 3.73 1.44
N LEU A 60 5.67 3.15 1.61
CA LEU A 60 4.81 3.41 2.78
C LEU A 60 5.47 2.94 4.09
N ALA A 61 6.05 1.73 4.10
CA ALA A 61 6.75 1.18 5.25
C ALA A 61 7.93 2.09 5.66
N HIS A 62 8.78 2.46 4.71
CA HIS A 62 9.92 3.32 4.96
C HIS A 62 9.52 4.70 5.51
N ALA A 63 8.51 5.33 4.91
CA ALA A 63 8.02 6.62 5.37
C ALA A 63 7.38 6.53 6.77
N PHE A 64 6.70 5.43 7.08
CA PHE A 64 6.13 5.17 8.40
C PHE A 64 7.21 4.96 9.47
N GLU A 65 8.24 4.15 9.22
CA GLU A 65 9.35 3.93 10.15
C GLU A 65 10.12 5.23 10.43
N LYS A 66 10.29 6.08 9.40
CA LYS A 66 10.90 7.39 9.55
C LYS A 66 10.09 8.30 10.49
N ALA A 67 8.77 8.21 10.44
CA ALA A 67 7.87 8.94 11.34
C ALA A 67 7.76 8.31 12.74
N ASN A 68 8.03 7.00 12.85
CA ASN A 68 7.90 6.20 14.07
C ASN A 68 9.19 5.40 14.33
N PRO A 69 10.26 6.02 14.89
CA PRO A 69 11.61 5.43 14.92
C PRO A 69 11.78 4.14 15.74
N ARG A 70 10.73 3.68 16.42
CA ARG A 70 10.71 2.44 17.23
C ARG A 70 9.81 1.36 16.62
N ALA A 71 9.20 1.65 15.47
CA ALA A 71 8.52 0.69 14.64
C ALA A 71 9.51 0.13 13.62
N TYR A 72 9.42 -1.18 13.38
CA TYR A 72 10.16 -1.89 12.37
C TYR A 72 9.19 -2.70 11.51
N ILE A 73 9.27 -2.55 10.20
CA ILE A 73 8.40 -3.22 9.25
C ILE A 73 9.25 -4.07 8.32
N ASP A 74 9.03 -5.38 8.37
CA ASP A 74 9.57 -6.30 7.36
C ASP A 74 8.53 -6.48 6.24
N VAL A 75 8.96 -6.26 5.00
CA VAL A 75 8.10 -6.39 3.82
C VAL A 75 8.43 -7.72 3.15
N ALA A 76 7.64 -8.75 3.46
CA ALA A 76 7.78 -10.09 2.92
C ALA A 76 7.09 -10.16 1.54
N TRP A 77 7.85 -9.90 0.48
CA TRP A 77 7.36 -9.90 -0.90
C TRP A 77 8.07 -10.96 -1.75
N ASP A 78 7.31 -11.93 -2.23
CA ASP A 78 7.75 -12.93 -3.21
C ASP A 78 6.59 -13.28 -4.13
N ASP A 79 6.87 -13.56 -5.41
CA ASP A 79 5.85 -13.94 -6.38
C ASP A 79 5.08 -15.17 -5.88
N ASN A 80 5.74 -16.16 -5.26
CA ASN A 80 5.11 -17.39 -4.75
C ASN A 80 4.55 -17.26 -3.34
N SER A 81 4.62 -16.07 -2.73
CA SER A 81 4.05 -15.84 -1.41
C SER A 81 2.52 -16.03 -1.44
N LYS A 82 1.98 -16.44 -0.30
CA LYS A 82 0.53 -16.57 -0.08
C LYS A 82 0.15 -15.66 1.09
N PRO A 83 -0.02 -14.34 0.86
CA PRO A 83 -0.17 -13.35 1.93
C PRO A 83 -1.29 -13.70 2.90
N LEU A 84 -2.43 -14.13 2.37
CA LEU A 84 -3.58 -14.53 3.19
C LEU A 84 -3.30 -15.75 4.05
N GLU A 85 -2.56 -16.74 3.53
CA GLU A 85 -2.18 -17.93 4.31
C GLU A 85 -1.12 -17.58 5.36
N MET A 86 -0.20 -16.67 5.07
CA MET A 86 0.76 -16.14 6.04
C MET A 86 0.05 -15.38 7.18
N LEU A 87 -0.97 -14.59 6.85
CA LEU A 87 -1.82 -13.91 7.84
C LEU A 87 -2.59 -14.92 8.71
N LYS A 88 -3.24 -15.92 8.10
CA LYS A 88 -3.95 -17.01 8.80
C LYS A 88 -3.02 -17.81 9.71
N ALA A 89 -1.78 -18.05 9.27
CA ALA A 89 -0.75 -18.75 10.03
C ALA A 89 -0.02 -17.86 11.05
N LYS A 90 -0.40 -16.59 11.19
CA LYS A 90 0.25 -15.58 12.06
C LYS A 90 1.75 -15.39 11.76
N GLN A 91 2.16 -15.63 10.52
CA GLN A 91 3.49 -15.33 9.99
C GLN A 91 3.59 -13.91 9.44
N ALA A 92 2.44 -13.32 9.10
CA ALA A 92 2.31 -11.92 8.73
C ALA A 92 1.29 -11.23 9.64
N ASN A 93 1.48 -9.93 9.87
CA ASN A 93 0.54 -9.07 10.58
C ASN A 93 -0.47 -8.43 9.63
N ILE A 94 -0.01 -8.11 8.41
CA ILE A 94 -0.83 -7.53 7.34
C ILE A 94 -0.61 -8.35 6.06
N ALA A 95 -1.70 -8.62 5.33
CA ALA A 95 -1.67 -9.15 3.97
C ALA A 95 -2.18 -8.09 2.97
N VAL A 96 -1.40 -7.82 1.92
CA VAL A 96 -1.81 -6.92 0.82
C VAL A 96 -2.56 -7.71 -0.23
N THR A 97 -3.81 -7.35 -0.49
CA THR A 97 -4.71 -8.12 -1.35
C THR A 97 -5.62 -7.22 -2.20
N GLY A 98 -6.21 -7.80 -3.25
CA GLY A 98 -7.27 -7.16 -4.05
C GLY A 98 -8.69 -7.52 -3.61
N ASN A 99 -8.86 -8.43 -2.65
CA ASN A 99 -10.16 -8.97 -2.23
C ASN A 99 -10.29 -9.01 -0.71
N PRO A 100 -11.45 -8.65 -0.14
CA PRO A 100 -11.69 -8.82 1.28
C PRO A 100 -11.76 -10.31 1.64
N GLU A 101 -11.41 -10.66 2.88
CA GLU A 101 -11.57 -12.01 3.43
C GLU A 101 -12.46 -11.96 4.69
N ASN A 102 -13.46 -12.84 4.75
CA ASN A 102 -14.30 -12.98 5.94
C ASN A 102 -13.49 -13.37 7.17
N GLY A 103 -13.74 -12.71 8.30
CA GLY A 103 -13.03 -12.97 9.55
C GLY A 103 -11.75 -12.15 9.72
N PHE A 104 -11.40 -11.31 8.73
CA PHE A 104 -10.31 -10.34 8.83
C PHE A 104 -10.83 -8.92 8.71
N ARG A 105 -10.13 -7.99 9.35
CA ARG A 105 -10.33 -6.57 9.13
C ARG A 105 -9.73 -6.19 7.79
N SER A 106 -10.44 -5.35 7.03
CA SER A 106 -10.02 -4.92 5.70
C SER A 106 -10.00 -3.40 5.63
N VAL A 107 -8.84 -2.82 5.37
CA VAL A 107 -8.65 -1.39 5.15
C VAL A 107 -8.27 -1.16 3.69
N GLN A 108 -9.14 -0.49 2.95
CA GLN A 108 -8.81 -0.03 1.61
C GLN A 108 -7.89 1.18 1.70
N ILE A 109 -6.78 1.16 0.97
CA ILE A 109 -5.81 2.27 0.95
C ILE A 109 -5.75 2.97 -0.41
N ALA A 110 -6.13 2.31 -1.49
CA ALA A 110 -6.19 2.90 -2.83
C ALA A 110 -7.15 2.13 -3.76
N TRP A 111 -7.32 2.66 -4.97
CA TRP A 111 -7.85 1.95 -6.13
C TRP A 111 -6.73 1.66 -7.13
N ASP A 112 -6.83 0.53 -7.82
CA ASP A 112 -6.04 0.22 -9.01
C ASP A 112 -6.96 0.01 -10.21
N GLY A 113 -6.50 0.41 -11.40
CA GLY A 113 -7.11 0.06 -12.67
C GLY A 113 -6.30 -1.03 -13.34
N ILE A 114 -6.93 -1.92 -14.09
CA ILE A 114 -6.24 -2.90 -14.93
C ILE A 114 -6.37 -2.46 -16.39
N ALA A 115 -5.26 -2.03 -16.98
CA ALA A 115 -5.22 -1.51 -18.34
C ALA A 115 -4.94 -2.61 -19.36
N ILE A 116 -5.63 -2.57 -20.51
CA ILE A 116 -5.32 -3.44 -21.66
C ILE A 116 -4.30 -2.71 -22.53
N MET A 117 -3.09 -3.25 -22.59
CA MET A 117 -1.97 -2.65 -23.33
C MET A 117 -1.73 -3.36 -24.65
N VAL A 118 -1.60 -2.56 -25.71
CA VAL A 118 -1.26 -2.98 -27.07
C VAL A 118 -0.16 -2.11 -27.65
N HIS A 119 0.44 -2.53 -28.76
CA HIS A 119 1.36 -1.67 -29.49
C HIS A 119 0.65 -0.44 -30.07
N ARG A 120 1.34 0.70 -30.16
CA ARG A 120 0.76 1.98 -30.63
C ARG A 120 0.19 1.92 -32.05
N SER A 121 0.70 1.03 -32.90
CA SER A 121 0.19 0.83 -34.27
C SER A 121 -1.13 0.05 -34.33
N ASN A 122 -1.59 -0.53 -33.22
CA ASN A 122 -2.88 -1.20 -33.16
C ASN A 122 -4.00 -0.14 -33.10
N PHE A 123 -4.77 -0.04 -34.19
CA PHE A 123 -5.82 0.96 -34.37
C PHE A 123 -7.22 0.50 -33.90
N THR A 124 -7.31 -0.61 -33.17
CA THR A 124 -8.52 -0.99 -32.42
C THR A 124 -8.93 0.21 -31.55
N LYS A 125 -10.15 0.72 -31.75
CA LYS A 125 -10.59 1.97 -31.14
C LYS A 125 -10.92 1.80 -29.66
N GLU A 126 -11.74 0.82 -29.36
CA GLU A 126 -12.24 0.47 -28.04
C GLU A 126 -12.56 -1.02 -28.02
N VAL A 127 -12.71 -1.58 -26.83
CA VAL A 127 -13.23 -2.93 -26.61
C VAL A 127 -14.29 -2.87 -25.52
N THR A 128 -15.24 -3.79 -25.54
CA THR A 128 -16.16 -4.00 -24.42
C THR A 128 -15.52 -4.91 -23.38
N LYS A 129 -16.01 -4.85 -22.14
CA LYS A 129 -15.57 -5.79 -21.10
C LYS A 129 -15.74 -7.26 -21.52
N GLN A 130 -16.82 -7.56 -22.24
CA GLN A 130 -17.06 -8.91 -22.78
C GLN A 130 -16.01 -9.27 -23.84
N GLU A 131 -15.68 -8.36 -24.76
CA GLU A 131 -14.63 -8.61 -25.76
C GLU A 131 -13.27 -8.84 -25.12
N VAL A 132 -12.93 -8.14 -24.02
CA VAL A 132 -11.72 -8.42 -23.24
C VAL A 132 -11.75 -9.84 -22.66
N ALA A 133 -12.88 -10.27 -22.07
CA ALA A 133 -13.02 -11.64 -21.56
C ALA A 133 -12.84 -12.69 -22.67
N GLU A 134 -13.40 -12.44 -23.85
CA GLU A 134 -13.30 -13.34 -25.01
C GLU A 134 -11.91 -13.33 -25.65
N LEU A 135 -11.24 -12.18 -25.66
CA LEU A 135 -9.87 -12.03 -26.11
C LEU A 135 -8.93 -12.87 -25.24
N PHE A 136 -9.01 -12.72 -23.91
CA PHE A 136 -8.10 -13.40 -22.99
C PHE A 136 -8.46 -14.86 -22.70
N SER A 137 -9.69 -15.29 -22.98
CA SER A 137 -10.04 -16.71 -23.07
C SER A 137 -9.66 -17.35 -24.42
N GLY A 138 -9.07 -16.57 -25.33
CA GLY A 138 -8.54 -17.03 -26.60
C GLY A 138 -9.60 -17.29 -27.68
N LYS A 139 -10.83 -16.76 -27.55
CA LYS A 139 -11.85 -16.87 -28.60
C LYS A 139 -11.46 -16.07 -29.84
N TYR A 140 -11.01 -14.83 -29.66
CA TYR A 140 -10.51 -14.01 -30.76
C TYR A 140 -9.13 -14.47 -31.20
N LYS A 141 -8.96 -14.63 -32.52
CA LYS A 141 -7.69 -15.07 -33.12
C LYS A 141 -7.01 -13.96 -33.93
N PHE A 142 -7.79 -12.99 -34.43
CA PHE A 142 -7.29 -11.89 -35.23
C PHE A 142 -7.79 -10.55 -34.69
N TRP A 143 -6.95 -9.52 -34.79
CA TRP A 143 -7.32 -8.16 -34.40
C TRP A 143 -8.40 -7.55 -35.30
N ALA A 144 -8.48 -7.99 -36.55
CA ALA A 144 -9.52 -7.55 -37.49
C ALA A 144 -10.94 -7.82 -36.97
N ASP A 145 -11.13 -8.88 -36.19
CA ASP A 145 -12.42 -9.23 -35.55
C ASP A 145 -12.85 -8.18 -34.50
N LEU A 146 -11.90 -7.38 -34.00
CA LEU A 146 -12.10 -6.28 -33.06
C LEU A 146 -11.92 -4.90 -33.74
N GLY A 147 -11.95 -4.86 -35.07
CA GLY A 147 -11.75 -3.62 -35.84
C GLY A 147 -10.32 -3.10 -35.84
N GLY A 148 -9.36 -3.94 -35.50
CA GLY A 148 -7.92 -3.67 -35.51
C GLY A 148 -7.20 -4.12 -36.79
N PRO A 149 -5.86 -4.18 -36.77
CA PRO A 149 -5.05 -4.63 -37.90
C PRO A 149 -5.34 -6.09 -38.31
N ASP A 150 -5.17 -6.42 -39.59
CA ASP A 150 -5.26 -7.79 -40.08
C ASP A 150 -4.01 -8.59 -39.65
N THR A 151 -3.98 -8.97 -38.39
CA THR A 151 -2.91 -9.78 -37.81
C THR A 151 -3.43 -10.65 -36.68
N LYS A 152 -2.73 -11.77 -36.46
CA LYS A 152 -3.03 -12.68 -35.35
C LYS A 152 -2.86 -11.98 -34.02
N ILE A 153 -3.64 -12.37 -33.03
CA ILE A 153 -3.47 -11.92 -31.65
C ILE A 153 -2.41 -12.77 -30.96
N LEU A 154 -1.45 -12.11 -30.31
CA LEU A 154 -0.51 -12.74 -29.39
C LEU A 154 -0.86 -12.34 -27.95
N LEU A 155 -1.48 -13.26 -27.21
CA LEU A 155 -1.76 -13.04 -25.79
C LEU A 155 -0.47 -13.17 -24.98
N LEU A 156 -0.24 -12.22 -24.07
CA LEU A 156 0.79 -12.29 -23.04
C LEU A 156 0.09 -12.28 -21.67
N ASP A 157 0.20 -13.40 -20.96
CA ASP A 157 -0.38 -13.58 -19.63
C ASP A 157 0.63 -13.22 -18.52
N ARG A 158 0.12 -13.15 -17.31
CA ARG A 158 0.84 -12.86 -16.06
C ARG A 158 0.91 -14.13 -15.19
N PRO A 159 1.82 -14.20 -14.22
CA PRO A 159 1.85 -15.29 -13.24
C PRO A 159 0.53 -15.46 -12.47
N ARG A 160 0.14 -16.72 -12.21
CA ARG A 160 -1.11 -17.11 -11.52
C ARG A 160 -1.21 -16.66 -10.06
N ASN A 161 -0.12 -16.16 -9.51
CA ASN A 161 0.08 -15.74 -8.12
C ASN A 161 0.30 -14.22 -8.01
N GLU A 162 -0.14 -13.45 -9.00
CA GLU A 162 -0.18 -11.99 -8.93
C GLU A 162 -1.60 -11.51 -8.66
N ASN A 163 -1.77 -10.65 -7.65
CA ASN A 163 -3.03 -9.98 -7.29
C ASN A 163 -3.72 -9.39 -8.53
N ASN A 164 -2.93 -8.92 -9.50
CA ASN A 164 -3.43 -8.32 -10.75
C ASN A 164 -4.11 -9.35 -11.66
N ARG A 165 -3.53 -10.54 -11.83
CA ARG A 165 -4.12 -11.61 -12.65
C ARG A 165 -5.40 -12.16 -12.03
N ASP A 166 -5.40 -12.39 -10.73
CA ASP A 166 -6.58 -12.91 -10.04
C ASP A 166 -7.75 -11.94 -10.14
N ALA A 167 -7.50 -10.65 -9.88
CA ALA A 167 -8.50 -9.62 -10.04
C ALA A 167 -8.96 -9.48 -11.50
N PHE A 168 -8.03 -9.56 -12.46
CA PHE A 168 -8.36 -9.51 -13.89
C PHE A 168 -9.31 -10.64 -14.30
N GLU A 169 -8.99 -11.88 -13.95
CA GLU A 169 -9.83 -13.02 -14.27
C GLU A 169 -11.20 -12.96 -13.57
N GLN A 170 -11.23 -12.56 -12.30
CA GLN A 170 -12.46 -12.41 -11.52
C GLN A 170 -13.38 -11.32 -12.08
N LEU A 171 -12.84 -10.13 -12.36
CA LEU A 171 -13.60 -9.02 -12.91
C LEU A 171 -14.24 -9.37 -14.26
N LEU A 172 -13.56 -10.20 -15.07
CA LEU A 172 -14.02 -10.64 -16.38
C LEU A 172 -14.85 -11.94 -16.35
N GLY A 173 -14.95 -12.65 -15.23
CA GLY A 173 -15.63 -13.95 -15.16
C GLY A 173 -14.93 -15.07 -15.94
N ILE A 174 -13.59 -14.98 -16.05
CA ILE A 174 -12.74 -15.91 -16.81
C ILE A 174 -11.72 -16.66 -15.95
N THR A 175 -11.94 -16.77 -14.64
CA THR A 175 -11.08 -17.55 -13.72
C THR A 175 -10.74 -18.92 -14.29
N GLY A 176 -9.44 -19.16 -14.50
CA GLY A 176 -8.93 -20.42 -15.04
C GLY A 176 -9.20 -20.66 -16.52
N LYS A 177 -9.66 -19.64 -17.28
CA LYS A 177 -9.99 -19.77 -18.72
C LYS A 177 -8.96 -19.15 -19.64
N ILE A 178 -7.94 -18.45 -19.12
CA ILE A 178 -6.80 -18.04 -19.95
C ILE A 178 -6.09 -19.31 -20.45
N PRO A 179 -5.85 -19.49 -21.77
CA PRO A 179 -5.28 -20.72 -22.29
C PRO A 179 -3.90 -21.03 -21.69
N ASP A 180 -3.66 -22.27 -21.27
CA ASP A 180 -2.41 -22.68 -20.63
C ASP A 180 -1.16 -22.51 -21.53
N ALA A 181 -1.35 -22.54 -22.86
CA ALA A 181 -0.28 -22.31 -23.82
C ALA A 181 0.10 -20.82 -23.97
N THR A 182 -0.59 -19.91 -23.29
CA THR A 182 -0.31 -18.47 -23.34
C THR A 182 1.05 -18.19 -22.73
N LYS A 183 1.84 -17.33 -23.39
CA LYS A 183 3.16 -16.95 -22.90
C LYS A 183 3.01 -16.12 -21.62
N VAL A 184 3.58 -16.60 -20.51
CA VAL A 184 3.61 -15.89 -19.23
C VAL A 184 4.87 -15.04 -19.12
N ILE A 185 4.73 -13.78 -18.72
CA ILE A 185 5.85 -12.87 -18.44
C ILE A 185 5.58 -12.16 -17.10
N ALA A 186 6.41 -12.46 -16.09
CA ALA A 186 6.28 -11.87 -14.74
C ALA A 186 6.74 -10.41 -14.65
N LYS A 187 7.89 -10.07 -15.23
CA LYS A 187 8.45 -8.72 -15.08
C LYS A 187 7.71 -7.70 -15.96
N ASP A 188 7.20 -6.63 -15.36
CA ASP A 188 6.47 -5.57 -16.07
C ASP A 188 7.26 -4.97 -17.21
N GLU A 189 8.51 -4.57 -16.96
CA GLU A 189 9.38 -4.04 -18.02
C GLU A 189 9.52 -5.01 -19.20
N LYS A 190 9.59 -6.32 -18.93
CA LYS A 190 9.77 -7.33 -19.96
C LYS A 190 8.49 -7.52 -20.77
N VAL A 191 7.32 -7.50 -20.14
CA VAL A 191 6.05 -7.60 -20.87
C VAL A 191 5.80 -6.34 -21.70
N ILE A 192 6.06 -5.16 -21.14
CA ILE A 192 5.97 -3.87 -21.84
C ILE A 192 6.90 -3.86 -23.06
N LYS A 193 8.18 -4.25 -22.90
CA LYS A 193 9.13 -4.37 -24.01
C LYS A 193 8.68 -5.40 -25.05
N THR A 194 8.02 -6.48 -24.64
CA THR A 194 7.50 -7.50 -25.57
C THR A 194 6.33 -6.96 -26.39
N VAL A 195 5.40 -6.22 -25.76
CA VAL A 195 4.29 -5.56 -26.48
C VAL A 195 4.81 -4.48 -27.42
N ALA A 196 5.78 -3.70 -26.94
CA ALA A 196 6.43 -2.63 -27.69
C ALA A 196 7.32 -3.13 -28.85
N GLY A 197 7.54 -4.44 -28.98
CA GLY A 197 8.57 -5.05 -29.82
C GLY A 197 8.74 -4.40 -31.20
N THR A 198 9.97 -4.33 -31.69
CA THR A 198 10.36 -3.49 -32.83
C THR A 198 10.11 -4.09 -34.22
N LEU A 199 9.69 -5.36 -34.30
CA LEU A 199 9.43 -6.06 -35.55
C LEU A 199 7.93 -6.38 -35.73
N PRO A 200 7.31 -5.96 -36.84
CA PRO A 200 5.97 -6.39 -37.20
C PRO A 200 5.86 -7.92 -37.42
N PRO A 201 4.67 -8.51 -37.25
CA PRO A 201 3.43 -7.83 -36.88
C PRO A 201 3.33 -7.58 -35.36
N HIS A 202 3.07 -6.32 -34.98
CA HIS A 202 2.82 -5.91 -33.61
C HIS A 202 1.45 -6.42 -33.14
N SER A 203 1.44 -7.69 -32.73
CA SER A 203 0.26 -8.52 -32.50
C SER A 203 -0.09 -8.68 -31.02
N ALA A 204 0.82 -8.26 -30.14
CA ALA A 204 0.76 -8.55 -28.73
C ALA A 204 -0.29 -7.72 -27.97
N VAL A 205 -0.92 -8.36 -26.99
CA VAL A 205 -1.76 -7.73 -25.97
C VAL A 205 -1.42 -8.29 -24.60
N THR A 206 -1.47 -7.43 -23.59
CA THR A 206 -1.34 -7.82 -22.19
C THR A 206 -2.22 -6.94 -21.31
N TYR A 207 -2.22 -7.21 -20.01
CA TYR A 207 -2.85 -6.40 -18.98
C TYR A 207 -1.87 -6.08 -17.85
N LEU A 208 -1.98 -4.88 -17.28
CA LEU A 208 -1.07 -4.33 -16.28
C LEU A 208 -1.82 -3.43 -15.29
N SER A 209 -1.24 -3.18 -14.13
CA SER A 209 -1.70 -2.07 -13.27
C SER A 209 -1.65 -0.76 -14.05
N LEU A 210 -2.67 0.08 -13.88
CA LEU A 210 -2.89 1.26 -14.68
C LEU A 210 -1.76 2.28 -14.51
N GLY A 211 -1.25 2.49 -13.29
CA GLY A 211 -0.16 3.44 -13.07
C GLY A 211 1.09 3.08 -13.87
N GLN A 212 1.48 1.81 -13.85
CA GLN A 212 2.61 1.30 -14.62
C GLN A 212 2.37 1.42 -16.13
N ALA A 213 1.14 1.15 -16.57
CA ALA A 213 0.76 1.23 -17.97
C ALA A 213 0.78 2.69 -18.50
N LEU A 214 0.29 3.64 -17.68
CA LEU A 214 0.33 5.08 -17.97
C LEU A 214 1.78 5.59 -17.98
N GLU A 215 2.61 5.17 -17.03
CA GLU A 215 4.02 5.53 -16.99
C GLU A 215 4.75 5.06 -18.25
N ALA A 216 4.50 3.83 -18.72
CA ALA A 216 5.07 3.34 -19.96
C ALA A 216 4.68 4.21 -21.18
N VAL A 217 3.41 4.64 -21.24
CA VAL A 217 2.93 5.54 -22.30
C VAL A 217 3.60 6.92 -22.19
N ALA A 218 3.68 7.49 -20.99
CA ALA A 218 4.27 8.79 -20.71
C ALA A 218 5.78 8.82 -21.02
N SER A 219 6.49 7.75 -20.69
CA SER A 219 7.90 7.53 -20.98
C SER A 219 8.20 7.25 -22.47
N GLY A 220 7.21 7.33 -23.35
CA GLY A 220 7.40 7.28 -24.81
C GLY A 220 7.59 5.88 -25.38
N VAL A 221 7.33 4.82 -24.60
CA VAL A 221 7.29 3.44 -25.12
C VAL A 221 6.21 3.37 -26.22
N PRO A 222 6.43 2.66 -27.35
CA PRO A 222 5.48 2.58 -28.47
C PRO A 222 4.28 1.67 -28.16
N VAL A 223 3.62 1.90 -27.03
CA VAL A 223 2.40 1.24 -26.59
C VAL A 223 1.26 2.25 -26.47
N ARG A 224 0.04 1.75 -26.40
CA ARG A 224 -1.17 2.50 -26.04
C ARG A 224 -2.10 1.60 -25.22
N LEU A 225 -3.04 2.22 -24.54
CA LEU A 225 -4.06 1.53 -23.75
C LEU A 225 -5.40 1.54 -24.49
N LEU A 226 -6.14 0.44 -24.44
CA LEU A 226 -7.47 0.36 -25.04
C LEU A 226 -8.54 0.87 -24.06
N PRO A 227 -9.44 1.78 -24.49
CA PRO A 227 -10.66 2.09 -23.76
C PRO A 227 -11.53 0.84 -23.60
N ILE A 228 -12.19 0.73 -22.45
CA ILE A 228 -13.13 -0.36 -22.15
C ILE A 228 -14.52 0.23 -21.94
N ASP A 229 -15.51 -0.28 -22.67
CA ASP A 229 -16.90 0.19 -22.61
C ASP A 229 -17.02 1.72 -22.80
N LYS A 230 -16.21 2.27 -23.71
CA LYS A 230 -16.10 3.72 -24.01
C LYS A 230 -15.51 4.56 -22.88
N VAL A 231 -14.87 3.92 -21.89
CA VAL A 231 -14.21 4.60 -20.78
C VAL A 231 -12.70 4.51 -20.94
N GLU A 232 -12.05 5.66 -20.93
CA GLU A 232 -10.60 5.76 -20.99
C GLU A 232 -9.94 5.16 -19.73
N PRO A 233 -8.82 4.44 -19.86
CA PRO A 233 -8.02 3.95 -18.74
C PRO A 233 -7.18 5.09 -18.17
N GLU A 234 -7.74 5.85 -17.22
CA GLU A 234 -7.09 7.01 -16.61
C GLU A 234 -7.41 7.11 -15.10
N THR A 235 -6.55 7.79 -14.35
CA THR A 235 -6.75 7.97 -12.89
C THR A 235 -8.13 8.57 -12.55
N PRO A 236 -8.66 9.58 -13.26
CA PRO A 236 -9.99 10.11 -13.00
C PRO A 236 -11.13 9.07 -13.13
N THR A 237 -11.10 8.23 -14.16
CA THR A 237 -12.14 7.22 -14.42
C THR A 237 -12.07 6.05 -13.45
N VAL A 238 -10.87 5.70 -12.94
CA VAL A 238 -10.73 4.75 -11.84
C VAL A 238 -11.28 5.34 -10.54
N LYS A 239 -10.95 6.61 -10.26
CA LYS A 239 -11.31 7.31 -9.03
C LYS A 239 -12.82 7.45 -8.85
N ASP A 240 -13.53 7.87 -9.89
CA ASP A 240 -14.99 8.04 -9.85
C ASP A 240 -15.77 6.75 -10.13
N GLY A 241 -15.07 5.69 -10.54
CA GLY A 241 -15.62 4.36 -10.72
C GLY A 241 -16.27 4.07 -12.06
N ARG A 242 -16.09 4.95 -13.05
CA ARG A 242 -16.50 4.68 -14.42
C ARG A 242 -15.67 3.59 -15.08
N TYR A 243 -14.38 3.43 -14.73
CA TYR A 243 -13.51 2.44 -15.38
C TYR A 243 -13.90 0.99 -15.00
N PRO A 244 -14.22 0.10 -15.96
CA PRO A 244 -14.85 -1.20 -15.67
C PRO A 244 -13.93 -2.23 -15.00
N LEU A 245 -12.62 -2.13 -15.23
CA LEU A 245 -11.62 -3.03 -14.66
C LEU A 245 -10.86 -2.32 -13.55
N ARG A 246 -11.54 -2.06 -12.44
CA ARG A 246 -10.93 -1.48 -11.23
C ARG A 246 -11.04 -2.44 -10.05
N ARG A 247 -10.05 -2.39 -9.16
CA ARG A 247 -9.96 -3.21 -7.94
C ARG A 247 -9.48 -2.36 -6.76
N PRO A 248 -9.89 -2.68 -5.52
CA PRO A 248 -9.31 -2.02 -4.35
C PRO A 248 -7.90 -2.56 -4.08
N VAL A 249 -7.06 -1.74 -3.46
CA VAL A 249 -5.84 -2.18 -2.78
C VAL A 249 -6.16 -2.23 -1.29
N LEU A 250 -6.11 -3.43 -0.71
CA LEU A 250 -6.54 -3.69 0.66
C LEU A 250 -5.37 -4.13 1.53
N LEU A 251 -5.34 -3.63 2.75
CA LEU A 251 -4.58 -4.18 3.87
C LEU A 251 -5.54 -5.06 4.69
N LEU A 252 -5.26 -6.36 4.75
CA LEU A 252 -5.98 -7.29 5.62
C LEU A 252 -5.20 -7.53 6.91
N SER A 253 -5.87 -7.43 8.04
CA SER A 253 -5.29 -7.64 9.37
C SER A 253 -6.24 -8.46 10.25
N ASN A 254 -5.72 -9.01 11.35
CA ASN A 254 -6.58 -9.67 12.34
C ASN A 254 -7.53 -8.65 13.01
N ASN A 255 -8.64 -9.12 13.57
CA ASN A 255 -9.59 -8.25 14.29
C ASN A 255 -9.13 -7.87 15.70
N GLU A 256 -8.04 -8.44 16.19
CA GLU A 256 -7.45 -8.10 17.48
C GLU A 256 -6.82 -6.70 17.39
N PRO A 257 -7.16 -5.76 18.29
CA PRO A 257 -6.55 -4.43 18.28
C PRO A 257 -5.04 -4.50 18.46
N ASP A 258 -4.31 -3.89 17.54
CA ASP A 258 -2.85 -3.78 17.57
C ASP A 258 -2.47 -2.33 17.21
N PRO A 259 -1.92 -1.56 18.16
CA PRO A 259 -1.59 -0.16 17.93
C PRO A 259 -0.60 0.09 16.78
N LEU A 260 0.32 -0.85 16.50
CA LEU A 260 1.29 -0.70 15.42
C LEU A 260 0.61 -0.91 14.06
N ILE A 261 -0.23 -1.93 13.94
CA ILE A 261 -1.01 -2.20 12.72
C ILE A 261 -1.97 -1.04 12.43
N GLU A 262 -2.73 -0.60 13.43
CA GLU A 262 -3.68 0.50 13.28
C GLU A 262 -2.95 1.80 12.90
N ALA A 263 -1.81 2.10 13.52
CA ALA A 263 -1.03 3.28 13.18
C ALA A 263 -0.53 3.25 11.73
N PHE A 264 -0.08 2.09 11.23
CA PHE A 264 0.35 1.96 9.84
C PHE A 264 -0.81 2.13 8.85
N GLU A 265 -1.95 1.51 9.11
CA GLU A 265 -3.15 1.68 8.27
C GLU A 265 -3.63 3.14 8.26
N GLN A 266 -3.62 3.82 9.41
CA GLN A 266 -3.94 5.26 9.49
C GLN A 266 -2.90 6.10 8.75
N PHE A 267 -1.62 5.73 8.80
CA PHE A 267 -0.58 6.40 8.02
C PHE A 267 -0.81 6.23 6.52
N ALA A 268 -1.15 5.03 6.05
CA ALA A 268 -1.48 4.80 4.64
C ALA A 268 -2.69 5.64 4.17
N LEU A 269 -3.65 5.90 5.07
CA LEU A 269 -4.81 6.76 4.83
C LEU A 269 -4.51 8.27 4.98
N SER A 270 -3.39 8.64 5.60
CA SER A 270 -3.01 10.03 5.81
C SER A 270 -2.66 10.75 4.51
N ASP A 271 -2.60 12.08 4.55
CA ASP A 271 -2.19 12.89 3.38
C ASP A 271 -0.81 12.48 2.83
N GLU A 272 0.14 12.11 3.69
CA GLU A 272 1.47 11.64 3.26
C GLU A 272 1.39 10.25 2.64
N GLY A 273 0.65 9.32 3.24
CA GLY A 273 0.44 7.98 2.69
C GLY A 273 -0.27 8.01 1.34
N GLN A 274 -1.32 8.83 1.21
CA GLN A 274 -2.05 9.02 -0.04
C GLN A 274 -1.20 9.68 -1.13
N LYS A 275 -0.26 10.55 -0.76
CA LYS A 275 0.71 11.12 -1.71
C LYS A 275 1.64 10.03 -2.26
N ILE A 276 2.19 9.16 -1.42
CA ILE A 276 3.01 8.02 -1.85
C ILE A 276 2.18 7.10 -2.76
N LEU A 277 0.94 6.77 -2.37
CA LEU A 277 0.06 5.93 -3.17
C LEU A 277 -0.23 6.52 -4.56
N SER A 278 -0.33 7.84 -4.68
CA SER A 278 -0.62 8.52 -5.95
C SER A 278 0.47 8.39 -7.02
N GLU A 279 1.66 7.92 -6.66
CA GLU A 279 2.76 7.68 -7.61
C GLU A 279 2.50 6.48 -8.54
N SER A 280 1.65 5.53 -8.13
CA SER A 280 1.38 4.31 -8.90
C SER A 280 -0.07 3.84 -8.86
N TYR A 281 -0.85 4.31 -7.89
CA TYR A 281 -2.23 3.91 -7.66
C TYR A 281 -3.16 5.12 -7.60
N THR A 282 -4.45 4.88 -7.71
CA THR A 282 -5.45 5.95 -7.59
C THR A 282 -5.77 6.17 -6.11
N PRO A 283 -5.40 7.32 -5.53
CA PRO A 283 -5.64 7.58 -4.11
C PRO A 283 -7.13 7.71 -3.82
N LEU A 284 -7.50 7.44 -2.58
CA LEU A 284 -8.88 7.59 -2.12
C LEU A 284 -9.30 9.06 -2.16
N PRO A 285 -10.59 9.35 -2.36
CA PRO A 285 -11.10 10.69 -2.16
C PRO A 285 -10.79 11.14 -0.74
N LYS A 286 -10.38 12.40 -0.55
CA LYS A 286 -10.35 12.99 0.78
C LYS A 286 -11.79 12.94 1.31
N THR A 287 -12.06 12.09 2.29
CA THR A 287 -13.29 12.23 3.07
C THR A 287 -13.16 13.55 3.81
N SER A 288 -14.01 14.52 3.48
CA SER A 288 -14.21 15.66 4.37
C SER A 288 -14.62 15.07 5.72
N SER A 289 -13.76 15.20 6.73
CA SER A 289 -14.20 14.96 8.11
C SER A 289 -15.48 15.77 8.34
N PRO A 290 -16.52 15.19 8.95
CA PRO A 290 -17.70 15.95 9.34
C PRO A 290 -17.34 17.09 10.30
#